data_AF-A0A1I8ENZ1-F1
#
_entry.id   AF-A0A1I8ENZ1-F1
#
_cell.length_a   1.000
_cell.length_b   1.000
_cell.length_c   1.000
_cell.angle_alpha   90.00
_cell.angle_beta   90.00
_cell.angle_gamma   90.00
#
_symmetry.space_group_name_H-M   'P 1'
#
loop_
_entity.id
_entity.type
_entity.pdbx_description
1 polymer ?
#
loop_
_entity_poly.entity_id
_entity_poly.type
_entity_poly.pdbx_seq_one_letter_code
_entity_poly.pdbx_strand_id
1 'polypeptide(L)'
;MRNCQQLSSIVYCCLITTDDNISFVGKGTHCFRQNYANLTPVASFFGMDNAEELTELAQDDYKFYICEYLRDSKHRFLLQECYETALIKLEKFSYIKFCANPIYQAVIQLNNVYTNVKWQLQVTYTSTNEIIDNNIYIVDSVDLITNQQITMICSPFIIDIYFISNNILVHYAIDLPKIDGETLIGNYF
;
A
#
# COMPACT_ATOMS: atom_id res chain seq x y z
N MET A 1 21.81 11.06 2.25
CA MET A 1 21.01 9.96 1.68
C MET A 1 19.90 9.64 2.66
N ARG A 2 18.64 9.63 2.21
CA ARG A 2 17.48 9.40 3.08
C ARG A 2 17.06 7.93 2.94
N ASN A 3 17.09 7.18 4.03
CA ASN A 3 16.61 5.80 4.08
C ASN A 3 15.20 5.84 4.66
N CYS A 4 14.19 5.73 3.80
CA CYS A 4 12.85 5.37 4.25
C CYS A 4 12.88 3.85 4.51
N GLN A 5 12.63 3.43 5.74
CA GLN A 5 12.49 2.00 6.06
C GLN A 5 11.04 1.73 6.45
N GLN A 6 10.40 0.85 5.70
CA GLN A 6 9.12 0.25 6.06
C GLN A 6 9.38 -0.79 7.16
N LEU A 7 9.02 -0.45 8.41
CA LEU A 7 8.96 -1.41 9.50
C LEU A 7 7.48 -1.64 9.81
N SER A 8 6.90 -2.70 9.24
CA SER A 8 5.49 -3.09 9.39
C SER A 8 4.47 -2.16 8.70
N SER A 9 3.32 -1.92 9.34
CA SER A 9 2.23 -1.02 8.93
C SER A 9 2.53 0.46 9.18
N ILE A 10 3.76 0.79 9.60
CA ILE A 10 4.24 2.14 9.87
C ILE A 10 5.40 2.42 8.94
N VAL A 11 5.32 3.51 8.17
CA VAL A 11 6.46 3.97 7.37
C VAL A 11 7.20 5.07 8.11
N TYR A 12 8.46 4.78 8.42
CA TYR A 12 9.38 5.74 9.02
C TYR A 12 10.17 6.44 7.93
N CYS A 13 9.83 7.71 7.66
CA CYS A 13 10.65 8.60 6.84
C CYS A 13 11.52 9.45 7.76
N CYS A 14 12.77 9.03 7.98
CA CYS A 14 13.72 9.79 8.80
C CYS A 14 14.43 10.89 7.99
N LEU A 15 14.43 12.11 8.53
CA LEU A 15 15.32 13.19 8.08
C LEU A 15 16.60 13.12 8.91
N ILE A 16 17.71 12.71 8.29
CA ILE A 16 19.05 12.90 8.87
C ILE A 16 19.57 14.21 8.31
N THR A 17 19.52 15.29 9.09
CA THR A 17 20.25 16.53 8.81
C THR A 17 21.64 16.39 9.40
N THR A 18 22.67 16.64 8.60
CA THR A 18 24.10 16.45 8.96
C THR A 18 24.63 17.42 10.01
N ASP A 19 23.81 18.37 10.49
CA ASP A 19 24.27 19.47 11.35
C ASP A 19 23.93 19.32 12.84
N ASP A 20 23.21 18.27 13.26
CA ASP A 20 22.85 18.11 14.66
C ASP A 20 23.83 17.19 15.40
N ASN A 21 24.83 17.83 16.02
CA ASN A 21 25.79 17.27 16.97
C ASN A 21 25.12 16.88 18.32
N ILE A 22 23.95 16.23 18.26
CA ILE A 22 23.05 16.04 19.41
C ILE A 22 22.71 14.56 19.54
N SER A 23 22.90 14.03 20.74
CA SER A 23 22.83 12.61 21.07
C SER A 23 21.51 11.94 20.67
N PHE A 24 21.64 10.75 20.07
CA PHE A 24 20.58 9.89 19.54
C PHE A 24 19.57 9.35 20.57
N VAL A 25 19.61 9.79 21.83
CA VAL A 25 18.86 9.18 22.94
C VAL A 25 17.62 9.99 23.33
N GLY A 26 17.46 11.23 22.85
CA GLY A 26 16.53 12.19 23.46
C GLY A 26 15.41 12.80 22.61
N LYS A 27 15.33 12.53 21.30
CA LYS A 27 14.29 13.13 20.45
C LYS A 27 13.52 12.06 19.71
N GLY A 28 12.31 11.77 20.22
CA GLY A 28 11.35 10.91 19.58
C GLY A 28 11.10 11.36 18.14
N THR A 29 11.16 10.39 17.23
CA THR A 29 10.58 10.41 15.89
C THR A 29 9.26 11.19 15.87
N HIS A 30 9.26 12.38 15.24
CA HIS A 30 8.03 13.13 15.01
C HIS A 30 7.31 12.59 13.77
N CYS A 31 6.67 11.42 13.92
CA CYS A 31 5.67 10.94 12.98
C CYS A 31 4.36 11.67 13.31
N PHE A 32 3.97 12.66 12.51
CA PHE A 32 2.72 13.37 12.73
C PHE A 32 1.55 12.53 12.22
N ARG A 33 0.84 11.88 13.15
CA ARG A 33 -0.49 11.31 12.91
C ARG A 33 -1.52 12.44 13.04
N GLN A 34 -2.19 12.81 11.96
CA GLN A 34 -3.49 13.45 12.11
C GLN A 34 -4.46 12.35 12.53
N ASN A 35 -4.91 12.40 13.79
CA ASN A 35 -5.94 11.49 14.29
C ASN A 35 -7.25 11.81 13.56
N TYR A 36 -7.63 10.96 12.61
CA TYR A 36 -9.03 10.84 12.24
C TYR A 36 -9.77 10.27 13.43
N ALA A 37 -10.91 10.86 13.77
CA ALA A 37 -11.84 10.20 14.66
C ALA A 37 -12.34 8.94 13.94
N ASN A 38 -11.89 7.77 14.42
CA ASN A 38 -12.40 6.40 14.14
C ASN A 38 -11.77 5.58 13.00
N LEU A 39 -10.71 6.05 12.31
CA LEU A 39 -10.00 5.21 11.33
C LEU A 39 -8.66 4.69 11.87
N THR A 40 -8.39 3.41 11.58
CA THR A 40 -7.14 2.71 11.93
C THR A 40 -6.29 2.51 10.68
N PRO A 41 -5.04 3.01 10.61
CA PRO A 41 -4.17 2.77 9.47
C PRO A 41 -3.74 1.31 9.42
N VAL A 42 -3.67 0.73 8.21
CA VAL A 42 -3.30 -0.68 8.01
C VAL A 42 -2.11 -0.88 7.07
N ALA A 43 -1.98 -0.06 6.03
CA ALA A 43 -0.85 -0.13 5.10
C ALA A 43 -0.59 1.24 4.47
N SER A 44 0.63 1.46 3.99
CA SER A 44 1.03 2.69 3.32
C SER A 44 1.72 2.38 2.00
N PHE A 45 1.56 3.28 1.04
CA PHE A 45 2.16 3.24 -0.28
C PHE A 45 2.76 4.61 -0.61
N PHE A 46 4.01 4.61 -1.08
CA PHE A 46 4.68 5.81 -1.58
C PHE A 46 4.67 5.73 -3.11
N GLY A 47 4.27 6.82 -3.76
CA GLY A 47 4.36 6.92 -5.21
C GLY A 47 5.80 6.64 -5.68
N MET A 48 5.94 5.83 -6.73
CA MET A 48 7.25 5.48 -7.29
C MET A 48 7.92 6.69 -7.94
N ASP A 49 7.12 7.62 -8.48
CA ASP A 49 7.59 8.71 -9.34
C ASP A 49 7.92 10.00 -8.57
N ASN A 50 7.32 10.19 -7.38
CA ASN A 50 7.64 11.31 -6.52
C ASN A 50 7.58 10.91 -5.02
N ALA A 51 8.55 11.36 -4.23
CA ALA A 51 8.56 11.16 -2.77
C ALA A 51 7.74 12.24 -2.03
N GLU A 52 6.76 12.83 -2.72
CA GLU A 52 5.92 13.93 -2.26
C GLU A 52 4.49 13.48 -1.97
N GLU A 53 4.08 12.34 -2.54
CA GLU A 53 2.79 11.71 -2.33
C GLU A 53 2.91 10.46 -1.46
N LEU A 54 2.01 10.35 -0.50
CA LEU A 54 1.81 9.18 0.35
C LEU A 54 0.33 8.83 0.33
N THR A 55 0.03 7.58 0.04
CA THR A 55 -1.31 7.02 0.14
C THR A 55 -1.34 6.00 1.26
N GLU A 56 -2.33 6.09 2.14
CA GLU A 56 -2.54 5.18 3.25
C GLU A 56 -3.85 4.43 3.07
N LEU A 57 -3.80 3.12 3.24
CA LEU A 57 -4.98 2.31 3.45
C LEU A 57 -5.30 2.36 4.94
N ALA A 58 -6.49 2.85 5.27
CA ALA A 58 -7.05 2.86 6.60
C ALA A 58 -8.34 2.01 6.64
N GLN A 59 -8.82 1.70 7.83
CA GLN A 59 -10.02 0.91 8.02
C GLN A 59 -10.85 1.41 9.21
N ASP A 60 -12.16 1.19 9.15
CA ASP A 60 -13.01 1.11 10.34
C ASP A 60 -13.33 -0.37 10.64
N ASP A 61 -14.42 -0.65 11.36
CA ASP A 61 -14.85 -2.01 11.67
C ASP A 61 -15.28 -2.80 10.41
N TYR A 62 -15.74 -2.14 9.35
CA TYR A 62 -16.43 -2.77 8.22
C TYR A 62 -15.77 -2.55 6.86
N LYS A 63 -15.11 -1.41 6.64
CA LYS A 63 -14.70 -0.91 5.33
C LYS A 63 -13.26 -0.45 5.32
N PHE A 64 -12.71 -0.41 4.11
CA PHE A 64 -11.46 0.26 3.83
C PHE A 64 -11.68 1.70 3.37
N TYR A 65 -10.71 2.54 3.70
CA TYR A 65 -10.60 3.93 3.32
C TYR A 65 -9.22 4.17 2.73
N ILE A 66 -9.14 5.06 1.75
CA ILE A 66 -7.90 5.52 1.17
C ILE A 66 -7.71 6.97 1.60
N CYS A 67 -6.58 7.25 2.23
CA CYS A 67 -6.20 8.57 2.69
C CYS A 67 -4.97 9.04 1.93
N GLU A 68 -5.09 10.19 1.28
CA GLU A 68 -4.05 10.78 0.45
C GLU A 68 -3.38 11.93 1.18
N TYR A 69 -2.05 11.94 1.16
CA TYR A 69 -1.24 12.93 1.84
C TYR A 69 -0.27 13.58 0.86
N LEU A 70 -0.15 14.91 0.97
CA LEU A 70 0.86 15.68 0.26
C LEU A 70 1.91 16.19 1.23
N ARG A 71 3.13 16.22 0.75
CA ARG A 71 4.28 16.71 1.50
C ARG A 71 4.35 18.23 1.47
N ASP A 72 4.39 18.86 2.64
CA ASP A 72 4.59 20.30 2.76
C ASP A 72 6.07 20.71 2.56
N SER A 73 6.31 22.03 2.49
CA SER A 73 7.65 22.61 2.36
C SER A 73 8.59 22.29 3.54
N LYS A 74 8.04 21.83 4.68
CA LYS A 74 8.78 21.36 5.85
C LYS A 74 8.92 19.83 5.88
N HIS A 75 8.63 19.16 4.77
CA HIS A 75 8.73 17.73 4.59
C HIS A 75 7.79 16.90 5.48
N ARG A 76 6.65 17.46 5.87
CA ARG A 76 5.60 16.77 6.63
C ARG A 76 4.49 16.36 5.68
N PHE A 77 4.01 15.13 5.81
CA PHE A 77 2.82 14.67 5.10
C PHE A 77 1.57 15.24 5.77
N LEU A 78 0.82 16.04 5.03
CA LEU A 78 -0.44 16.61 5.43
C LEU A 78 -1.54 15.92 4.65
N LEU A 79 -2.59 15.50 5.35
CA LEU A 79 -3.77 14.97 4.71
C LEU A 79 -4.32 15.97 3.68
N GLN A 80 -4.66 15.46 2.51
CA GLN A 80 -5.55 16.12 1.57
C GLN A 80 -6.98 15.60 1.76
N GLU A 81 -7.18 14.30 1.54
CA GLU A 81 -8.50 13.69 1.49
C GLU A 81 -8.47 12.25 2.01
N CYS A 82 -9.59 11.80 2.60
CA CYS A 82 -9.85 10.39 2.87
C CYS A 82 -11.21 10.01 2.30
N TYR A 83 -11.28 8.93 1.55
CA TYR A 83 -12.51 8.44 0.94
C TYR A 83 -12.67 6.93 1.12
N GLU A 84 -13.92 6.47 1.10
CA GLU A 84 -14.25 5.05 1.14
C GLU A 84 -13.83 4.38 -0.16
N THR A 85 -13.24 3.18 -0.09
CA THR A 85 -12.92 2.37 -1.28
C THR A 85 -13.92 1.22 -1.44
N ALA A 86 -14.12 0.76 -2.69
CA ALA A 86 -14.90 -0.42 -2.99
C ALA A 86 -14.20 -1.73 -2.55
N LEU A 87 -12.90 -1.70 -2.24
CA LEU A 87 -12.13 -2.87 -1.82
C LEU A 87 -12.75 -3.52 -0.56
N ILE A 88 -12.89 -4.84 -0.61
CA ILE A 88 -13.61 -5.63 0.40
C ILE A 88 -12.66 -5.98 1.54
N LYS A 89 -13.02 -5.59 2.76
CA LYS A 89 -12.32 -6.00 3.99
C LYS A 89 -12.70 -7.44 4.37
N LEU A 90 -11.71 -8.32 4.50
CA LEU A 90 -11.91 -9.66 5.03
C LEU A 90 -11.99 -9.61 6.56
N GLU A 91 -12.92 -10.35 7.17
CA GLU A 91 -13.14 -10.32 8.64
C GLU A 91 -11.91 -10.74 9.45
N LYS A 92 -11.07 -11.62 8.89
CA LYS A 92 -9.89 -12.18 9.56
C LYS A 92 -8.73 -12.17 8.60
N PHE A 93 -7.95 -11.10 8.58
CA PHE A 93 -6.65 -11.07 7.92
C PHE A 93 -5.54 -10.87 8.97
N SER A 94 -4.44 -11.59 8.81
CA SER A 94 -3.23 -11.46 9.63
C SER A 94 -2.23 -10.47 9.06
N TYR A 95 -2.26 -10.27 7.73
CA TYR A 95 -1.36 -9.36 7.05
C TYR A 95 -2.02 -8.74 5.82
N ILE A 96 -1.59 -7.53 5.48
CA ILE A 96 -2.10 -6.78 4.34
C ILE A 96 -0.97 -6.01 3.67
N LYS A 97 -0.95 -6.02 2.33
CA LYS A 97 -0.18 -5.06 1.53
C LYS A 97 -1.12 -4.29 0.62
N PHE A 98 -0.69 -3.09 0.29
CA PHE A 98 -1.47 -2.12 -0.47
C PHE A 98 -0.57 -1.41 -1.47
N CYS A 99 -1.12 -1.12 -2.64
CA CYS A 99 -0.58 -0.15 -3.56
C CYS A 99 -1.69 0.69 -4.19
N ALA A 100 -1.38 1.94 -4.45
CA ALA A 100 -2.26 2.88 -5.13
C ALA A 100 -1.42 3.69 -6.11
N ASN A 101 -1.42 3.26 -7.37
CA ASN A 101 -0.84 4.05 -8.44
C ASN A 101 -1.97 4.76 -9.21
N PRO A 102 -1.64 5.69 -10.12
CA PRO A 102 -2.67 6.42 -10.87
C PRO A 102 -3.61 5.54 -11.70
N ILE A 103 -3.19 4.33 -12.09
CA ILE A 103 -3.97 3.41 -12.95
C ILE A 103 -4.93 2.56 -12.11
N TYR A 104 -4.47 2.06 -10.97
CA TYR A 104 -5.24 1.13 -10.14
C TYR A 104 -4.82 1.17 -8.67
N GLN A 105 -5.73 0.67 -7.84
CA GLN A 105 -5.52 0.38 -6.44
C GLN A 105 -5.58 -1.13 -6.25
N ALA A 106 -4.66 -1.70 -5.47
CA ALA A 106 -4.65 -3.12 -5.18
C ALA A 106 -4.33 -3.40 -3.71
N VAL A 107 -5.03 -4.38 -3.17
CA VAL A 107 -4.87 -4.88 -1.81
C VAL A 107 -4.71 -6.38 -1.84
N ILE A 108 -3.69 -6.88 -1.16
CA ILE A 108 -3.55 -8.31 -0.86
C ILE A 108 -3.73 -8.53 0.63
N GLN A 109 -4.76 -9.31 0.98
CA GLN A 109 -5.08 -9.72 2.35
C GLN A 109 -4.71 -11.18 2.55
N LEU A 110 -4.03 -11.48 3.66
CA LEU A 110 -3.62 -12.83 4.03
C LEU A 110 -4.44 -13.27 5.23
N ASN A 111 -5.05 -14.45 5.14
CA ASN A 111 -5.72 -15.11 6.24
C ASN A 111 -4.98 -16.42 6.58
N ASN A 112 -4.59 -16.56 7.84
CA ASN A 112 -3.93 -17.77 8.32
C ASN A 112 -4.98 -18.86 8.60
N VAL A 113 -4.88 -19.97 7.87
CA VAL A 113 -5.75 -21.14 7.99
C VAL A 113 -4.90 -22.33 8.42
N TYR A 114 -4.65 -22.42 9.73
CA TYR A 114 -3.82 -23.45 10.35
C TYR A 114 -2.35 -23.43 9.88
N THR A 115 -1.98 -24.37 8.99
CA THR A 115 -0.64 -24.50 8.40
C THR A 115 -0.53 -23.82 7.04
N ASN A 116 -1.66 -23.41 6.46
CA ASN A 116 -1.73 -22.79 5.15
C ASN A 116 -2.09 -21.31 5.33
N VAL A 117 -1.63 -20.48 4.42
CA VAL A 117 -2.08 -19.10 4.29
C VAL A 117 -2.91 -19.00 3.03
N LYS A 118 -4.16 -18.56 3.20
CA LYS A 118 -4.98 -18.11 2.09
C LYS A 118 -4.65 -16.65 1.83
N TRP A 119 -4.31 -16.30 0.61
CA TRP A 119 -4.19 -14.90 0.22
C TRP A 119 -5.23 -14.56 -0.84
N GLN A 120 -5.68 -13.31 -0.81
CA GLN A 120 -6.60 -12.76 -1.79
C GLN A 120 -6.11 -11.39 -2.21
N LEU A 121 -5.79 -11.26 -3.50
CA LEU A 121 -5.53 -10.01 -4.17
C LEU A 121 -6.85 -9.46 -4.71
N GLN A 122 -7.10 -8.18 -4.46
CA GLN A 122 -8.20 -7.41 -5.03
C GLN A 122 -7.62 -6.21 -5.77
N VAL A 123 -8.12 -5.94 -6.98
CA VAL A 123 -7.69 -4.82 -7.82
C VAL A 123 -8.91 -4.05 -8.30
N THR A 124 -8.86 -2.73 -8.17
CA THR A 124 -9.84 -1.77 -8.70
C THR A 124 -9.12 -0.75 -9.56
N TYR A 125 -9.68 -0.42 -10.73
CA TYR A 125 -9.08 0.59 -11.61
C TYR A 125 -9.56 1.99 -11.27
N THR A 126 -8.67 2.96 -11.37
CA THR A 126 -9.03 4.38 -11.25
C THR A 126 -9.96 4.74 -12.41
N SER A 127 -11.03 5.46 -12.12
CA SER A 127 -11.91 5.99 -13.18
C SER A 127 -11.20 7.10 -13.93
N THR A 128 -11.14 7.01 -15.25
CA THR A 128 -10.45 7.97 -16.11
C THR A 128 -11.31 8.31 -17.32
N ASN A 129 -11.35 9.59 -17.69
CA ASN A 129 -11.85 10.11 -18.98
C ASN A 129 -13.05 9.31 -19.54
N GLU A 130 -14.17 9.32 -18.82
CA GLU A 130 -15.48 8.76 -19.22
C GLU A 130 -15.67 7.24 -19.06
N ILE A 131 -14.64 6.48 -18.68
CA ILE A 131 -14.78 5.05 -18.37
C ILE A 131 -14.76 4.86 -16.85
N ILE A 132 -15.96 4.61 -16.30
CA ILE A 132 -16.13 4.21 -14.90
C ILE A 132 -16.08 2.69 -14.85
N ASP A 133 -15.05 2.15 -14.21
CA ASP A 133 -14.98 0.73 -13.89
C ASP A 133 -15.19 0.53 -12.39
N ASN A 134 -16.38 0.07 -12.04
CA ASN A 134 -16.76 -0.23 -10.66
C ASN A 134 -16.50 -1.70 -10.28
N ASN A 135 -15.81 -2.46 -11.14
CA ASN A 135 -15.52 -3.86 -10.86
C ASN A 135 -14.34 -4.01 -9.90
N ILE A 136 -14.43 -5.05 -9.07
CA ILE A 136 -13.33 -5.52 -8.24
C ILE A 136 -12.86 -6.83 -8.85
N TYR A 137 -11.63 -6.84 -9.36
CA TYR A 137 -10.99 -8.04 -9.88
C TYR A 137 -10.33 -8.77 -8.72
N ILE A 138 -10.64 -10.06 -8.56
CA ILE A 138 -10.21 -10.87 -7.41
C ILE A 138 -9.40 -12.06 -7.89
N VAL A 139 -8.25 -12.29 -7.28
CA VAL A 139 -7.46 -13.51 -7.40
C VAL A 139 -7.22 -14.06 -6.00
N ASP A 140 -7.53 -15.33 -5.78
CA ASP A 140 -7.23 -16.01 -4.53
C ASP A 140 -6.43 -17.30 -4.73
N SER A 141 -5.57 -17.60 -3.76
CA SER A 141 -4.79 -18.84 -3.71
C SER A 141 -4.56 -19.27 -2.27
N VAL A 142 -4.20 -20.54 -2.09
CA VAL A 142 -3.90 -21.15 -0.79
C VAL A 142 -2.52 -21.78 -0.88
N ASP A 143 -1.60 -21.31 -0.03
CA ASP A 143 -0.20 -21.71 -0.07
C ASP A 143 0.32 -22.08 1.32
N LEU A 144 1.29 -22.99 1.37
CA LEU A 144 1.99 -23.41 2.59
C LEU A 144 3.05 -22.37 3.00
N ILE A 145 2.61 -21.21 3.48
CA ILE A 145 3.53 -20.12 3.81
C ILE A 145 4.19 -20.38 5.17
N THR A 146 5.51 -20.61 5.15
CA THR A 146 6.31 -20.82 6.36
C THR A 146 6.72 -19.51 7.05
N ASN A 147 6.67 -18.39 6.33
CA ASN A 147 7.01 -17.07 6.84
C ASN A 147 5.98 -16.04 6.38
N GLN A 148 5.40 -15.28 7.31
CA GLN A 148 4.37 -14.26 7.03
C GLN A 148 4.89 -13.01 6.28
N GLN A 149 6.12 -13.07 5.75
CA GLN A 149 6.71 -12.03 4.92
C GLN A 149 6.24 -12.17 3.48
N ILE A 150 5.33 -11.27 3.09
CA ILE A 150 4.91 -11.08 1.71
C ILE A 150 5.40 -9.72 1.21
N THR A 151 5.86 -9.69 -0.03
CA THR A 151 6.19 -8.47 -0.77
C THR A 151 5.30 -8.39 -2.00
N MET A 152 4.81 -7.19 -2.28
CA MET A 152 4.01 -6.88 -3.45
C MET A 152 4.69 -5.72 -4.18
N ILE A 153 4.94 -5.90 -5.48
CA ILE A 153 5.48 -4.87 -6.37
C ILE A 153 4.41 -4.56 -7.40
N CYS A 154 4.00 -3.31 -7.48
CA CYS A 154 2.91 -2.87 -8.34
C CYS A 154 3.47 -2.07 -9.52
N SER A 155 3.52 -2.71 -10.69
CA SER A 155 3.86 -2.07 -11.96
C SER A 155 2.57 -1.74 -12.73
N PRO A 156 2.60 -0.81 -13.71
CA PRO A 156 1.41 -0.42 -14.47
C PRO A 156 0.57 -1.58 -15.04
N PHE A 157 1.21 -2.70 -15.42
CA PHE A 157 0.56 -3.82 -16.11
C PHE A 157 0.64 -5.16 -15.38
N ILE A 158 1.50 -5.28 -14.37
CA ILE A 158 1.79 -6.53 -13.69
C ILE A 158 1.90 -6.26 -12.20
N ILE A 159 1.30 -7.12 -11.39
CA ILE A 159 1.53 -7.18 -9.95
C ILE A 159 2.38 -8.41 -9.65
N ASP A 160 3.59 -8.18 -9.12
CA ASP A 160 4.44 -9.25 -8.66
C ASP A 160 4.25 -9.48 -7.15
N ILE A 161 4.00 -10.72 -6.77
CA ILE A 161 3.84 -11.14 -5.39
C ILE A 161 4.94 -12.15 -5.06
N TYR A 162 5.66 -11.90 -3.96
CA TYR A 162 6.73 -12.75 -3.46
C TYR A 162 6.46 -13.17 -2.03
N PHE A 163 6.57 -14.46 -1.74
CA PHE A 163 6.55 -14.99 -0.37
C PHE A 163 7.42 -16.25 -0.25
N ILE A 164 7.71 -16.65 0.99
CA ILE A 164 8.51 -17.84 1.28
C ILE A 164 7.59 -18.97 1.75
N SER A 165 7.58 -20.07 0.97
CA SER A 165 6.84 -21.30 1.23
C SER A 165 7.81 -22.47 1.30
N ASN A 166 7.89 -23.16 2.44
CA ASN A 166 8.81 -24.29 2.65
C ASN A 166 10.28 -23.99 2.26
N ASN A 167 10.79 -22.82 2.65
CA ASN A 167 12.12 -22.31 2.28
C ASN A 167 12.35 -22.07 0.77
N ILE A 168 11.28 -22.09 -0.04
CA ILE A 168 11.32 -21.73 -1.47
C ILE A 168 10.70 -20.33 -1.62
N LEU A 169 11.38 -19.47 -2.39
CA LEU A 169 10.80 -18.21 -2.82
C LEU A 169 9.79 -18.50 -3.94
N VAL A 170 8.52 -18.22 -3.68
CA VAL A 170 7.45 -18.33 -4.67
C VAL A 170 7.15 -16.95 -5.22
N HIS A 171 7.03 -16.87 -6.55
CA HIS A 171 6.73 -15.66 -7.29
C HIS A 171 5.45 -15.88 -8.11
N TYR A 172 4.48 -14.98 -7.95
CA TYR A 172 3.31 -14.86 -8.81
C TYR A 172 3.43 -13.57 -9.58
N ALA A 173 3.40 -13.66 -10.91
CA ALA A 173 3.20 -12.53 -11.81
C ALA A 173 1.72 -12.51 -12.20
N ILE A 174 0.99 -11.49 -11.75
CA ILE A 174 -0.42 -11.30 -12.07
C ILE A 174 -0.51 -10.26 -13.18
N ASP A 175 -0.78 -10.73 -14.40
CA ASP A 175 -1.07 -9.87 -15.53
C ASP A 175 -2.40 -9.15 -15.31
N LEU A 176 -2.37 -7.82 -15.41
CA LEU A 176 -3.55 -7.00 -15.22
C LEU A 176 -4.39 -6.98 -16.51
N PRO A 177 -5.72 -7.15 -16.40
CA PRO A 177 -6.59 -7.34 -17.57
C PRO A 177 -6.66 -6.12 -18.51
N LYS A 178 -6.28 -4.92 -18.04
CA LYS A 178 -6.24 -3.71 -18.85
C LYS A 178 -4.79 -3.33 -19.17
N ILE A 179 -4.44 -3.44 -20.45
CA ILE A 179 -3.14 -3.08 -21.03
C ILE A 179 -3.03 -1.57 -21.30
N ASP A 180 -4.13 -0.83 -21.14
CA ASP A 180 -4.24 0.58 -21.53
C ASP A 180 -3.75 1.57 -20.45
N GLY A 181 -2.75 1.18 -19.65
CA GLY A 181 -2.06 2.13 -18.75
C GLY A 181 -1.42 3.29 -19.50
N GLU A 182 -0.96 3.09 -20.75
CA GLU A 182 -0.35 4.14 -21.56
C GLU A 182 -1.33 5.21 -22.06
N THR A 183 -2.59 4.86 -22.34
CA THR A 183 -3.62 5.86 -22.72
C THR A 183 -4.17 6.64 -21.54
N LEU A 184 -3.96 6.16 -20.30
CA LEU A 184 -4.33 6.87 -19.06
C LEU A 184 -3.24 7.81 -18.53
N ILE A 185 -1.97 7.52 -18.84
CA ILE A 185 -0.82 8.38 -18.50
C ILE A 185 -0.62 9.50 -19.55
N GLY A 186 -1.34 9.44 -20.68
CA GLY A 186 -1.15 10.30 -21.86
C GLY A 186 -1.47 11.80 -21.74
N ASN A 187 -1.53 12.40 -20.55
CA ASN A 187 -1.77 13.85 -20.37
C ASN A 187 -0.80 14.57 -19.41
N TYR A 188 0.32 13.96 -19.01
CA TYR A 188 1.37 14.65 -18.24
C TYR A 188 2.72 14.59 -18.95
N PHE A 189 2.89 15.40 -20.00
CA PHE A 189 4.20 15.85 -20.50
C PHE A 189 4.10 17.28 -21.03
#